data_AF-A0A2U1F682-F1
#
_entry.id   AF-A0A2U1F682-F1
#
_cell.length_a   1.000
_cell.length_b   1.000
_cell.length_c   1.000
_cell.angle_alpha   90.00
_cell.angle_beta   90.00
_cell.angle_gamma   90.00
#
_symmetry.space_group_name_H-M   'P 1'
#
loop_
_entity.id
_entity.type
_entity.pdbx_description
1 polymer ?
#
loop_
_entity_poly.entity_id
_entity_poly.type
_entity_poly.pdbx_seq_one_letter_code
_entity_poly.pdbx_strand_id
1 'polypeptide(L)'
;MCLLDHRPDAALAEVAPQLGGPDDAPDTVTALAVGALARLALGDHAQARALARRGLAIEPGGWVAVELRIAQWCALLDAGRLDEAEELARRWHAEAGPGGVGEEVALYLTWLGIVAARRGRLETAVRLLHEAASGVAARRFPFTVPLVSELAVALAGLGRTTEAQDVLAEAQGPAGGPLTGWLQGAQVWLAGVEGRTTRATELALDERAAATHAQRVQALHAAVRLGVGRPVVDALDALATRGDGALTALCAAQARALADGHGADLDEVARGFADLGHLLLASEAWAQACSAHRAAGHTGAAGWSASRSRTAAQACEGAETPAAGLLGRTGELTPREAEIAALAAGGLTSRTIAAQLVISVRTVNNVLRSVYAKLSVSGRGELAEALGLRAR
;
A
#
# COMPACT_ATOMS: atom_id res chain seq x y z
N MET A 1 -15.50 23.45 3.89
CA MET A 1 -14.45 23.60 4.94
C MET A 1 -14.32 22.33 5.80
N CYS A 2 -15.42 21.66 6.17
CA CYS A 2 -15.42 20.45 7.02
C CYS A 2 -14.63 19.22 6.51
N LEU A 3 -14.46 19.05 5.19
CA LEU A 3 -13.59 17.99 4.64
C LEU A 3 -12.10 18.24 4.90
N LEU A 4 -11.69 19.51 4.99
CA LEU A 4 -10.31 19.89 5.32
C LEU A 4 -10.03 19.69 6.83
N ASP A 5 -11.08 19.71 7.66
CA ASP A 5 -11.01 19.50 9.11
C ASP A 5 -11.20 18.03 9.52
N HIS A 6 -11.11 17.07 8.60
CA HIS A 6 -11.18 15.63 8.89
C HIS A 6 -12.50 15.16 9.55
N ARG A 7 -13.62 15.79 9.20
CA ARG A 7 -14.96 15.41 9.71
C ARG A 7 -15.89 15.02 8.57
N PRO A 8 -15.73 13.84 7.96
CA PRO A 8 -16.52 13.43 6.80
C PRO A 8 -18.02 13.33 7.11
N ASP A 9 -18.40 12.88 8.30
CA ASP A 9 -19.81 12.83 8.72
C ASP A 9 -20.43 14.24 8.84
N ALA A 10 -19.68 15.20 9.37
CA ALA A 10 -20.14 16.59 9.46
C ALA A 10 -20.25 17.24 8.08
N ALA A 11 -19.29 16.96 7.18
CA ALA A 11 -19.34 17.42 5.80
C ALA A 11 -20.56 16.85 5.06
N LEU A 12 -20.89 15.57 5.26
CA LEU A 12 -22.10 14.96 4.68
C LEU A 12 -23.38 15.58 5.24
N ALA A 13 -23.44 15.84 6.54
CA ALA A 13 -24.60 16.50 7.15
C ALA A 13 -24.81 17.92 6.60
N GLU A 14 -23.73 18.65 6.34
CA GLU A 14 -23.76 20.01 5.78
C GLU A 14 -24.35 20.05 4.36
N VAL A 15 -23.98 19.07 3.51
CA VAL A 15 -24.41 19.04 2.10
C VAL A 15 -25.64 18.16 1.84
N ALA A 16 -26.16 17.46 2.87
CA ALA A 16 -27.29 16.54 2.74
C ALA A 16 -28.54 17.14 2.05
N PRO A 17 -28.93 18.41 2.30
CA PRO A 17 -30.08 19.02 1.61
C PRO A 17 -29.90 19.09 0.08
N GLN A 18 -28.69 19.38 -0.39
CA GLN A 18 -28.37 19.55 -1.81
C GLN A 18 -28.17 18.20 -2.51
N LEU A 19 -27.72 17.16 -1.80
CA LEU A 19 -27.54 15.82 -2.38
C LEU A 19 -28.85 15.22 -2.90
N GLY A 20 -30.00 15.57 -2.33
CA GLY A 20 -31.33 15.15 -2.79
C GLY A 20 -32.03 16.12 -3.75
N GLY A 21 -31.44 17.30 -4.01
CA GLY A 21 -32.02 18.36 -4.84
C GLY A 21 -31.87 18.11 -6.35
N PRO A 22 -32.48 18.94 -7.21
CA PRO A 22 -32.37 18.82 -8.66
C PRO A 22 -30.98 19.28 -9.16
N ASP A 23 -30.54 18.75 -10.31
CA ASP A 23 -29.18 18.95 -10.83
C ASP A 23 -28.88 20.40 -11.25
N ASP A 24 -29.91 21.19 -11.55
CA ASP A 24 -29.82 22.59 -11.95
C ASP A 24 -29.81 23.59 -10.77
N ALA A 25 -30.02 23.10 -9.54
CA ALA A 25 -30.02 23.97 -8.37
C ALA A 25 -28.60 24.52 -8.08
N PRO A 26 -28.49 25.78 -7.60
CA PRO A 26 -27.22 26.37 -7.18
C PRO A 26 -26.48 25.48 -6.18
N ASP A 27 -25.14 25.44 -6.29
CA ASP A 27 -24.23 24.69 -5.41
C ASP A 27 -24.36 23.16 -5.41
N THR A 28 -25.30 22.58 -6.17
CA THR A 28 -25.50 21.12 -6.24
C THR A 28 -24.23 20.38 -6.64
N VAL A 29 -23.51 20.86 -7.65
CA VAL A 29 -22.29 20.19 -8.13
C VAL A 29 -21.16 20.22 -7.09
N THR A 30 -21.02 21.31 -6.35
CA THR A 30 -20.07 21.43 -5.23
C THR A 30 -20.47 20.50 -4.09
N ALA A 31 -21.77 20.42 -3.76
CA ALA A 31 -22.29 19.48 -2.77
C ALA A 31 -22.05 18.02 -3.16
N LEU A 32 -22.22 17.66 -4.44
CA LEU A 32 -21.91 16.34 -4.96
C LEU A 32 -20.42 16.00 -4.84
N ALA A 33 -19.52 16.96 -5.11
CA ALA A 33 -18.08 16.76 -4.93
C ALA A 33 -17.71 16.53 -3.46
N VAL A 34 -18.22 17.37 -2.56
CA VAL A 34 -18.03 17.23 -1.12
C VAL A 34 -18.59 15.90 -0.60
N GLY A 35 -19.82 15.55 -1.01
CA GLY A 35 -20.46 14.30 -0.64
C GLY A 35 -19.68 13.08 -1.15
N ALA A 36 -19.18 13.12 -2.39
CA ALA A 36 -18.39 12.03 -2.96
C ALA A 36 -17.08 11.81 -2.20
N LEU A 37 -16.33 12.88 -1.91
CA LEU A 37 -15.08 12.80 -1.14
C LEU A 37 -15.32 12.36 0.30
N ALA A 38 -16.41 12.80 0.94
CA ALA A 38 -16.76 12.38 2.30
C ALA A 38 -17.15 10.90 2.37
N ARG A 39 -17.93 10.40 1.40
CA ARG A 39 -18.25 8.97 1.28
C ARG A 39 -17.00 8.11 1.03
N LEU A 40 -16.10 8.59 0.17
CA LEU A 40 -14.82 7.94 -0.06
C LEU A 40 -13.99 7.86 1.23
N ALA A 41 -13.94 8.95 2.01
CA ALA A 41 -13.23 8.98 3.28
C ALA A 41 -13.77 7.97 4.30
N LEU A 42 -15.07 7.67 4.24
CA LEU A 42 -15.75 6.69 5.11
C LEU A 42 -15.66 5.23 4.62
N GLY A 43 -15.17 5.00 3.40
CA GLY A 43 -15.11 3.67 2.79
C GLY A 43 -16.41 3.23 2.10
N ASP A 44 -17.33 4.16 1.82
CA ASP A 44 -18.56 3.91 1.05
C ASP A 44 -18.29 4.20 -0.43
N HIS A 45 -17.57 3.28 -1.08
CA HIS A 45 -17.06 3.46 -2.44
C HIS A 45 -18.20 3.52 -3.46
N ALA A 46 -19.28 2.75 -3.23
CA ALA A 46 -20.44 2.75 -4.11
C ALA A 46 -21.14 4.12 -4.14
N GLN A 47 -21.44 4.73 -2.98
CA GLN A 47 -22.06 6.05 -2.95
C GLN A 47 -21.09 7.14 -3.42
N ALA A 48 -19.82 7.06 -3.05
CA ALA A 48 -18.81 7.99 -3.54
C ALA A 48 -18.79 8.05 -5.08
N ARG A 49 -18.78 6.87 -5.72
CA ARG A 49 -18.83 6.75 -7.19
C ARG A 49 -20.14 7.26 -7.77
N ALA A 50 -21.28 6.97 -7.14
CA ALA A 50 -22.60 7.41 -7.63
C ALA A 50 -22.69 8.95 -7.62
N LEU A 51 -22.31 9.59 -6.52
CA LEU A 51 -22.29 11.05 -6.39
C LEU A 51 -21.30 11.69 -7.38
N ALA A 52 -20.10 11.11 -7.53
CA ALA A 52 -19.10 11.61 -8.46
C ALA A 52 -19.58 11.54 -9.92
N ARG A 53 -20.20 10.43 -10.33
CA ARG A 53 -20.76 10.27 -11.69
C ARG A 53 -21.88 11.26 -11.96
N ARG A 54 -22.77 11.46 -10.98
CA ARG A 54 -23.85 12.44 -11.09
C ARG A 54 -23.29 13.85 -11.24
N GLY A 55 -22.30 14.22 -10.42
CA GLY A 55 -21.66 15.53 -10.50
C GLY A 55 -20.98 15.77 -11.85
N LEU A 56 -20.28 14.76 -12.39
CA LEU A 56 -19.62 14.88 -13.70
C LEU A 56 -20.61 14.96 -14.88
N ALA A 57 -21.80 14.39 -14.75
CA ALA A 57 -22.85 14.49 -15.78
C ALA A 57 -23.42 15.92 -15.92
N ILE A 58 -23.20 16.78 -14.93
CA ILE A 58 -23.56 18.22 -14.97
C ILE A 58 -22.47 19.04 -15.70
N GLU A 59 -21.39 18.40 -16.14
CA GLU A 59 -20.25 19.03 -16.84
C GLU A 59 -19.64 20.23 -16.08
N PRO A 60 -19.23 20.06 -14.80
CA PRO A 60 -18.60 21.14 -14.05
C PRO A 60 -17.31 21.58 -14.72
N GLY A 61 -17.02 22.88 -14.62
CA GLY A 61 -15.73 23.44 -14.96
C GLY A 61 -14.77 23.49 -13.75
N GLY A 62 -13.48 23.68 -14.05
CA GLY A 62 -12.46 24.00 -13.06
C GLY A 62 -12.23 22.91 -12.02
N TRP A 63 -11.93 23.33 -10.78
CA TRP A 63 -11.46 22.46 -9.70
C TRP A 63 -12.48 21.40 -9.27
N VAL A 64 -13.77 21.73 -9.28
CA VAL A 64 -14.85 20.80 -8.88
C VAL A 64 -14.89 19.56 -9.79
N ALA A 65 -14.62 19.74 -11.08
CA ALA A 65 -14.51 18.62 -12.02
C ALA A 65 -13.36 17.67 -11.63
N VAL A 66 -12.21 18.24 -11.26
CA VAL A 66 -11.03 17.47 -10.82
C VAL A 66 -11.34 16.70 -9.53
N GLU A 67 -12.00 17.32 -8.55
CA GLU A 67 -12.40 16.66 -7.30
C GLU A 67 -13.34 15.47 -7.54
N LEU A 68 -14.34 15.64 -8.42
CA LEU A 68 -15.24 14.55 -8.78
C LEU A 68 -14.52 13.42 -9.52
N ARG A 69 -13.59 13.74 -10.44
CA ARG A 69 -12.77 12.72 -11.11
C ARG A 69 -11.89 11.95 -10.12
N ILE A 70 -11.25 12.65 -9.18
CA ILE A 70 -10.48 12.05 -8.08
C ILE A 70 -11.38 11.10 -7.28
N ALA A 71 -12.54 11.57 -6.82
CA ALA A 71 -13.45 10.77 -6.02
C ALA A 71 -13.91 9.51 -6.75
N GLN A 72 -14.27 9.63 -8.03
CA GLN A 72 -14.70 8.49 -8.85
C GLN A 72 -13.58 7.47 -9.06
N TRP A 73 -12.37 7.94 -9.37
CA TRP A 73 -11.24 7.06 -9.65
C TRP A 73 -10.73 6.37 -8.38
N CYS A 74 -10.58 7.10 -7.27
CA CYS A 74 -10.19 6.51 -5.99
C CYS A 74 -11.22 5.49 -5.51
N ALA A 75 -12.53 5.75 -5.65
CA ALA A 75 -13.57 4.78 -5.29
C ALA A 75 -13.43 3.45 -6.06
N LEU A 76 -13.02 3.49 -7.33
CA LEU A 76 -12.73 2.28 -8.12
C LEU A 76 -11.46 1.59 -7.62
N LEU A 77 -10.39 2.35 -7.39
CA LEU A 77 -9.11 1.82 -6.93
C LEU A 77 -9.26 1.12 -5.56
N ASP A 78 -9.89 1.80 -4.61
CA ASP A 78 -10.02 1.36 -3.22
C ASP A 78 -10.96 0.14 -3.09
N ALA A 79 -11.97 0.05 -3.97
CA ALA A 79 -12.82 -1.13 -4.07
C ALA A 79 -12.15 -2.34 -4.77
N GLY A 80 -10.93 -2.18 -5.30
CA GLY A 80 -10.21 -3.23 -6.04
C GLY A 80 -10.64 -3.40 -7.50
N ARG A 81 -11.33 -2.42 -8.10
CA ARG A 81 -11.83 -2.48 -9.49
C ARG A 81 -10.81 -1.91 -10.47
N LEU A 82 -9.64 -2.58 -10.55
CA LEU A 82 -8.48 -2.08 -11.28
C LEU A 82 -8.72 -1.89 -12.79
N ASP A 83 -9.49 -2.77 -13.42
CA ASP A 83 -9.81 -2.66 -14.86
C ASP A 83 -10.56 -1.37 -15.18
N GLU A 84 -11.62 -1.06 -14.41
CA GLU A 84 -12.40 0.17 -14.57
C GLU A 84 -11.62 1.42 -14.18
N ALA A 85 -10.77 1.34 -13.14
CA ALA A 85 -9.89 2.44 -12.76
C ALA A 85 -8.89 2.76 -13.88
N GLU A 86 -8.33 1.73 -14.54
CA GLU A 86 -7.42 1.87 -15.68
C GLU A 86 -8.12 2.48 -16.89
N GLU A 87 -9.28 1.93 -17.28
CA GLU A 87 -10.07 2.41 -18.41
C GLU A 87 -10.41 3.89 -18.24
N LEU A 88 -10.85 4.27 -17.03
CA LEU A 88 -11.22 5.63 -16.70
C LEU A 88 -10.04 6.61 -16.80
N ALA A 89 -8.88 6.23 -16.26
CA ALA A 89 -7.66 7.03 -16.36
C ALA A 89 -7.16 7.15 -17.82
N ARG A 90 -7.19 6.06 -18.60
CA ARG A 90 -6.81 6.07 -20.02
C ARG A 90 -7.70 6.99 -20.85
N ARG A 91 -9.01 6.93 -20.62
CA ARG A 91 -9.99 7.76 -21.32
C ARG A 91 -9.73 9.25 -21.05
N TRP A 92 -9.61 9.66 -19.80
CA TRP A 92 -9.35 11.06 -19.47
C TRP A 92 -7.96 11.55 -19.90
N HIS A 93 -6.94 10.67 -19.86
CA HIS A 93 -5.64 10.99 -20.43
C HIS A 93 -5.72 11.26 -21.94
N ALA A 94 -6.49 10.45 -22.69
CA ALA A 94 -6.71 10.66 -24.11
C ALA A 94 -7.51 11.94 -24.40
N GLU A 95 -8.54 12.24 -23.58
CA GLU A 95 -9.35 13.47 -23.69
C GLU A 95 -8.51 14.74 -23.43
N ALA A 96 -7.53 14.71 -22.52
CA ALA A 96 -6.64 15.84 -22.24
C ALA A 96 -5.73 16.19 -23.44
N GLY A 97 -5.38 15.21 -24.27
CA GLY A 97 -4.56 15.37 -25.47
C GLY A 97 -3.12 15.85 -25.22
N PRO A 98 -2.28 15.93 -26.28
CA PRO A 98 -0.88 16.34 -26.16
C PRO A 98 -0.68 17.84 -25.85
N GLY A 99 -1.76 18.65 -25.93
CA GLY A 99 -1.75 20.08 -25.62
C GLY A 99 -2.40 20.43 -24.28
N GLY A 100 -2.79 19.44 -23.47
CA GLY A 100 -3.39 19.65 -22.14
C GLY A 100 -2.45 20.38 -21.17
N VAL A 101 -3.01 20.93 -20.09
CA VAL A 101 -2.20 21.50 -19.00
C VAL A 101 -1.39 20.36 -18.38
N GLY A 102 -0.08 20.59 -18.16
CA GLY A 102 0.83 19.56 -17.64
C GLY A 102 0.31 18.85 -16.37
N GLU A 103 -0.50 19.54 -15.56
CA GLU A 103 -1.11 19.00 -14.35
C GLU A 103 -2.19 17.92 -14.60
N GLU A 104 -3.07 18.07 -15.60
CA GLU A 104 -4.08 17.05 -15.90
C GLU A 104 -3.44 15.79 -16.50
N VAL A 105 -2.50 15.99 -17.43
CA VAL A 105 -1.73 14.89 -18.02
C VAL A 105 -0.97 14.13 -16.93
N ALA A 106 -0.28 14.84 -16.03
CA ALA A 106 0.42 14.24 -14.91
C ALA A 106 -0.51 13.53 -13.92
N LEU A 107 -1.72 14.06 -13.66
CA LEU A 107 -2.72 13.40 -12.81
C LEU A 107 -3.10 12.03 -13.38
N TYR A 108 -3.46 11.95 -14.65
CA TYR A 108 -3.90 10.69 -15.25
C TYR A 108 -2.74 9.71 -15.45
N LEU A 109 -1.53 10.20 -15.77
CA LEU A 109 -0.31 9.36 -15.77
C LEU A 109 -0.02 8.80 -14.37
N THR A 110 -0.20 9.61 -13.32
CA THR A 110 -0.06 9.15 -11.93
C THR A 110 -1.04 8.02 -11.64
N TRP A 111 -2.30 8.16 -12.03
CA TRP A 111 -3.32 7.12 -11.85
C TRP A 111 -2.98 5.83 -12.59
N LEU A 112 -2.51 5.93 -13.84
CA LEU A 112 -2.04 4.78 -14.60
C LEU A 112 -0.84 4.09 -13.90
N GLY A 113 0.09 4.88 -13.36
CA GLY A 113 1.22 4.37 -12.58
C GLY A 113 0.79 3.63 -11.32
N ILE A 114 -0.19 4.18 -10.58
CA ILE A 114 -0.75 3.55 -9.37
C ILE A 114 -1.45 2.24 -9.72
N VAL A 115 -2.27 2.20 -10.78
CA VAL A 115 -2.91 0.96 -11.23
C VAL A 115 -1.87 -0.07 -11.66
N ALA A 116 -0.82 0.34 -12.38
CA ALA A 116 0.28 -0.55 -12.75
C ALA A 116 0.94 -1.16 -11.50
N ALA A 117 1.23 -0.34 -10.47
CA ALA A 117 1.78 -0.80 -9.20
C ALA A 117 0.86 -1.81 -8.50
N ARG A 118 -0.45 -1.53 -8.43
CA ARG A 118 -1.44 -2.44 -7.82
C ARG A 118 -1.54 -3.79 -8.53
N ARG A 119 -1.33 -3.82 -9.85
CA ARG A 119 -1.24 -5.06 -10.64
C ARG A 119 0.10 -5.78 -10.54
N GLY A 120 1.07 -5.22 -9.82
CA GLY A 120 2.43 -5.75 -9.69
C GLY A 120 3.39 -5.34 -10.80
N ARG A 121 2.98 -4.51 -11.76
CA ARG A 121 3.83 -4.02 -12.87
C ARG A 121 4.70 -2.85 -12.38
N LEU A 122 5.69 -3.16 -11.53
CA LEU A 122 6.45 -2.15 -10.78
C LEU A 122 7.36 -1.28 -11.66
N GLU A 123 8.04 -1.84 -12.66
CA GLU A 123 8.87 -1.06 -13.60
C GLU A 123 8.01 -0.14 -14.45
N THR A 124 6.87 -0.64 -14.92
CA THR A 124 5.86 0.15 -15.62
C THR A 124 5.35 1.30 -14.74
N ALA A 125 5.09 1.03 -13.45
CA ALA A 125 4.66 2.04 -12.49
C ALA A 125 5.72 3.13 -12.29
N VAL A 126 6.98 2.75 -12.03
CA VAL A 126 8.11 3.68 -11.87
C VAL A 126 8.24 4.58 -13.10
N ARG A 127 8.19 4.01 -14.31
CA ARG A 127 8.26 4.78 -15.56
C ARG A 127 7.14 5.82 -15.66
N LEU A 128 5.89 5.41 -15.45
CA LEU A 128 4.72 6.29 -15.56
C LEU A 128 4.73 7.39 -14.49
N LEU A 129 5.15 7.08 -13.27
CA LEU A 129 5.21 8.02 -12.16
C LEU A 129 6.36 9.03 -12.32
N HIS A 130 7.51 8.63 -12.85
CA HIS A 130 8.58 9.56 -13.24
C HIS A 130 8.14 10.46 -14.40
N GLU A 131 7.44 9.91 -15.39
CA GLU A 131 6.90 10.70 -16.50
C GLU A 131 5.93 11.77 -15.97
N ALA A 132 5.00 11.37 -15.10
CA ALA A 132 4.09 12.29 -14.42
C ALA A 132 4.85 13.38 -13.63
N ALA A 133 5.87 12.99 -12.84
CA ALA A 133 6.67 13.92 -12.05
C ALA A 133 7.40 14.96 -12.90
N SER A 134 7.91 14.56 -14.07
CA SER A 134 8.64 15.48 -14.96
C SER A 134 7.74 16.56 -15.59
N GLY A 135 6.43 16.31 -15.65
CA GLY A 135 5.44 17.24 -16.20
C GLY A 135 4.93 18.33 -15.24
N VAL A 136 5.31 18.30 -13.95
CA VAL A 136 4.73 19.19 -12.93
C VAL A 136 5.74 19.75 -11.94
N ALA A 137 5.49 20.97 -11.44
CA ALA A 137 6.22 21.52 -10.31
C ALA A 137 5.60 21.02 -9.00
N ALA A 138 6.39 20.35 -8.15
CA ALA A 138 5.93 19.71 -6.91
C ALA A 138 5.05 20.59 -5.99
N ARG A 139 5.30 21.91 -5.95
CA ARG A 139 4.58 22.88 -5.11
C ARG A 139 3.19 23.31 -5.63
N ARG A 140 2.82 22.94 -6.85
CA ARG A 140 1.55 23.36 -7.49
C ARG A 140 0.64 22.18 -7.84
N PHE A 141 1.18 20.97 -7.86
CA PHE A 141 0.43 19.80 -8.23
C PHE A 141 -0.30 19.19 -7.00
N PRO A 142 -1.64 19.12 -7.01
CA PRO A 142 -2.43 18.65 -5.86
C PRO A 142 -2.26 17.15 -5.57
N PHE A 143 -1.77 16.38 -6.54
CA PHE A 143 -1.57 14.94 -6.41
C PHE A 143 -0.09 14.57 -6.19
N THR A 144 0.76 15.53 -5.81
CA THR A 144 2.18 15.29 -5.53
C THR A 144 2.37 14.21 -4.46
N VAL A 145 1.63 14.27 -3.34
CA VAL A 145 1.82 13.32 -2.23
C VAL A 145 1.49 11.87 -2.65
N PRO A 146 0.34 11.57 -3.27
CA PRO A 146 0.10 10.23 -3.82
C PRO A 146 1.16 9.80 -4.84
N LEU A 147 1.56 10.69 -5.76
CA LEU A 147 2.56 10.40 -6.79
C LEU A 147 3.88 9.92 -6.16
N VAL A 148 4.49 10.74 -5.31
CA VAL A 148 5.81 10.44 -4.71
C VAL A 148 5.74 9.26 -3.75
N SER A 149 4.63 9.09 -3.02
CA SER A 149 4.43 7.96 -2.11
C SER A 149 4.41 6.64 -2.87
N GLU A 150 3.69 6.60 -3.99
CA GLU A 150 3.56 5.39 -4.81
C GLU A 150 4.82 5.10 -5.61
N LEU A 151 5.53 6.14 -6.07
CA LEU A 151 6.84 5.99 -6.69
C LEU A 151 7.83 5.37 -5.71
N ALA A 152 7.87 5.85 -4.47
CA ALA A 152 8.72 5.29 -3.43
C ALA A 152 8.36 3.84 -3.08
N VAL A 153 7.06 3.50 -3.02
CA VAL A 153 6.61 2.11 -2.81
C VAL A 153 7.08 1.20 -3.94
N ALA A 154 6.94 1.62 -5.19
CA ALA A 154 7.36 0.85 -6.35
C ALA A 154 8.90 0.68 -6.40
N LEU A 155 9.66 1.75 -6.17
CA LEU A 155 11.13 1.72 -6.10
C LEU A 155 11.62 0.78 -4.98
N ALA A 156 11.04 0.89 -3.77
CA ALA A 156 11.38 -0.01 -2.66
C ALA A 156 11.02 -1.46 -2.98
N GLY A 157 9.89 -1.69 -3.66
CA GLY A 157 9.49 -3.02 -4.15
C GLY A 157 10.35 -3.59 -5.27
N LEU A 158 11.25 -2.80 -5.87
CA LEU A 158 12.27 -3.22 -6.84
C LEU A 158 13.67 -3.30 -6.21
N GLY A 159 13.78 -3.15 -4.88
CA GLY A 159 15.07 -3.11 -4.18
C GLY A 159 15.84 -1.79 -4.32
N ARG A 160 15.28 -0.78 -4.99
CA ARG A 160 15.89 0.57 -5.18
C ARG A 160 15.65 1.47 -3.97
N THR A 161 16.03 0.99 -2.80
CA THR A 161 15.68 1.57 -1.49
C THR A 161 16.25 2.97 -1.28
N THR A 162 17.46 3.27 -1.76
CA THR A 162 18.05 4.62 -1.66
C THR A 162 17.24 5.64 -2.47
N GLU A 163 16.87 5.31 -3.70
CA GLU A 163 16.05 6.20 -4.53
C GLU A 163 14.65 6.40 -3.91
N ALA A 164 14.08 5.34 -3.32
CA ALA A 164 12.82 5.44 -2.59
C ALA A 164 12.90 6.40 -1.39
N GLN A 165 14.02 6.41 -0.66
CA GLN A 165 14.26 7.36 0.44
C GLN A 165 14.34 8.80 -0.06
N ASP A 166 15.09 9.03 -1.14
CA ASP A 166 15.29 10.37 -1.71
C ASP A 166 13.94 10.97 -2.18
N VAL A 167 13.13 10.18 -2.90
CA VAL A 167 11.78 10.58 -3.35
C VAL A 167 10.87 10.94 -2.16
N LEU A 168 10.90 10.17 -1.07
CA LEU A 168 10.08 10.49 0.11
C LEU A 168 10.60 11.68 0.91
N ALA A 169 11.91 11.95 0.89
CA ALA A 169 12.48 13.12 1.55
C ALA A 169 12.01 14.42 0.88
N GLU A 170 11.91 14.42 -0.47
CA GLU A 170 11.38 15.54 -1.24
C GLU A 170 9.87 15.81 -0.98
N ALA A 171 9.14 14.77 -0.57
CA ALA A 171 7.71 14.83 -0.27
C ALA A 171 7.35 15.56 1.04
N GLN A 172 8.33 15.86 1.90
CA GLN A 172 8.09 16.50 3.20
C GLN A 172 7.77 18.00 3.07
N GLY A 173 6.58 18.31 2.56
CA GLY A 173 5.95 19.64 2.58
C GLY A 173 5.08 19.88 3.82
N PRO A 174 4.43 21.06 3.97
CA PRO A 174 3.60 21.37 5.14
C PRO A 174 2.53 20.29 5.35
N ALA A 175 2.48 19.78 6.59
CA ALA A 175 1.63 18.67 6.99
C ALA A 175 0.14 19.03 6.95
N GLY A 176 -0.70 18.12 6.44
CA GLY A 176 -2.17 18.20 6.50
C GLY A 176 -2.86 17.99 5.16
N GLY A 177 -4.11 17.52 5.20
CA GLY A 177 -4.98 17.36 4.03
C GLY A 177 -5.31 15.90 3.65
N PRO A 178 -6.35 15.69 2.84
CA PRO A 178 -6.98 14.38 2.61
C PRO A 178 -6.10 13.36 1.87
N LEU A 179 -4.98 13.78 1.28
CA LEU A 179 -4.06 12.92 0.53
C LEU A 179 -2.77 12.61 1.30
N THR A 180 -2.63 13.10 2.54
CA THR A 180 -1.40 12.88 3.35
C THR A 180 -1.27 11.45 3.87
N GLY A 181 -2.36 10.68 3.95
CA GLY A 181 -2.32 9.28 4.38
C GLY A 181 -1.56 8.36 3.43
N TRP A 182 -1.39 8.71 2.15
CA TRP A 182 -0.58 7.95 1.19
C TRP A 182 0.90 7.87 1.64
N LEU A 183 1.41 8.95 2.24
CA LEU A 183 2.78 9.00 2.74
C LEU A 183 3.01 8.00 3.88
N GLN A 184 2.01 7.78 4.73
CA GLN A 184 2.11 6.84 5.84
C GLN A 184 2.29 5.40 5.33
N GLY A 185 1.51 4.99 4.32
CA GLY A 185 1.65 3.67 3.70
C GLY A 185 3.06 3.45 3.11
N ALA A 186 3.59 4.47 2.41
CA ALA A 186 4.95 4.42 1.86
C ALA A 186 6.03 4.33 2.95
N GLN A 187 5.87 5.08 4.05
CA GLN A 187 6.77 5.04 5.20
C GLN A 187 6.76 3.66 5.90
N VAL A 188 5.59 3.04 6.06
CA VAL A 188 5.47 1.68 6.61
C VAL A 188 6.22 0.69 5.72
N TRP A 189 5.95 0.72 4.42
CA TRP A 189 6.56 -0.20 3.47
C TRP A 189 8.08 -0.06 3.42
N LEU A 190 8.60 1.16 3.30
CA LEU A 190 10.03 1.43 3.25
C LEU A 190 10.74 0.96 4.53
N ALA A 191 10.19 1.29 5.71
CA ALA A 191 10.74 0.82 6.97
C ALA A 191 10.80 -0.72 7.04
N GLY A 192 9.80 -1.40 6.49
CA GLY A 192 9.75 -2.85 6.40
C GLY A 192 10.78 -3.48 5.46
N VAL A 193 10.91 -2.95 4.25
CA VAL A 193 11.93 -3.39 3.27
C VAL A 193 13.35 -3.21 3.82
N GLU A 194 13.56 -2.17 4.63
CA GLU A 194 14.83 -1.93 5.34
C GLU A 194 15.04 -2.84 6.57
N GLY A 195 14.13 -3.79 6.82
CA GLY A 195 14.19 -4.72 7.95
C GLY A 195 13.82 -4.11 9.30
N ARG A 196 13.22 -2.91 9.34
CA ARG A 196 12.78 -2.24 10.59
C ARG A 196 11.31 -2.55 10.88
N THR A 197 10.96 -3.83 11.00
CA THR A 197 9.57 -4.30 11.15
C THR A 197 8.84 -3.73 12.37
N THR A 198 9.55 -3.52 13.49
CA THR A 198 8.99 -2.86 14.68
C THR A 198 8.55 -1.44 14.35
N ARG A 199 9.41 -0.66 13.69
CA ARG A 199 9.10 0.71 13.28
C ARG A 199 7.98 0.76 12.24
N ALA A 200 7.97 -0.17 11.29
CA ALA A 200 6.89 -0.30 10.32
C ALA A 200 5.55 -0.56 11.02
N THR A 201 5.53 -1.40 12.06
CA THR A 201 4.32 -1.70 12.85
C THR A 201 3.84 -0.48 13.63
N GLU A 202 4.74 0.25 14.29
CA GLU A 202 4.39 1.51 14.98
C GLU A 202 3.77 2.53 14.02
N LEU A 203 4.40 2.73 12.87
CA LEU A 203 3.90 3.62 11.82
C LEU A 203 2.56 3.14 11.26
N ALA A 204 2.37 1.83 11.13
CA ALA A 204 1.13 1.26 10.63
C ALA A 204 0.00 1.40 11.64
N LEU A 205 0.29 1.37 12.95
CA LEU A 205 -0.71 1.51 14.00
C LEU A 205 -1.02 2.97 14.35
N ASP A 206 -0.12 3.91 14.04
CA ASP A 206 -0.31 5.36 14.25
C ASP A 206 -1.61 5.85 13.61
N GLU A 207 -2.63 6.11 14.43
CA GLU A 207 -3.91 6.65 13.99
C GLU A 207 -3.81 8.15 13.81
N ARG A 208 -3.33 8.53 12.62
CA ARG A 208 -3.38 9.93 12.20
C ARG A 208 -4.83 10.27 11.85
N ALA A 209 -5.38 11.25 12.56
CA ALA A 209 -6.78 11.70 12.45
C ALA A 209 -7.22 12.13 11.02
N ALA A 210 -6.29 12.22 10.07
CA ALA A 210 -6.52 12.71 8.71
C ALA A 210 -6.66 11.63 7.63
N ALA A 211 -6.40 10.36 7.94
CA ALA A 211 -6.38 9.30 6.92
C ALA A 211 -7.81 8.90 6.50
N THR A 212 -8.02 8.75 5.18
CA THR A 212 -9.25 8.10 4.67
C THR A 212 -9.28 6.63 5.09
N HIS A 213 -10.46 6.00 5.04
CA HIS A 213 -10.64 4.56 5.23
C HIS A 213 -9.61 3.75 4.41
N ALA A 214 -9.51 4.01 3.11
CA ALA A 214 -8.58 3.31 2.24
C ALA A 214 -7.10 3.53 2.59
N GLN A 215 -6.70 4.74 2.98
CA GLN A 215 -5.33 5.02 3.42
C GLN A 215 -4.98 4.27 4.72
N ARG A 216 -5.94 4.16 5.64
CA ARG A 216 -5.78 3.37 6.87
C ARG A 216 -5.62 1.89 6.54
N VAL A 217 -6.44 1.36 5.62
CA VAL A 217 -6.32 -0.02 5.13
C VAL A 217 -4.95 -0.25 4.49
N GLN A 218 -4.47 0.66 3.63
CA GLN A 218 -3.17 0.54 2.98
C GLN A 218 -2.00 0.53 4.00
N ALA A 219 -2.01 1.40 5.01
CA ALA A 219 -0.96 1.44 6.03
C ALA A 219 -0.92 0.17 6.88
N LEU A 220 -2.09 -0.32 7.34
CA LEU A 220 -2.19 -1.56 8.11
C LEU A 220 -1.82 -2.78 7.26
N HIS A 221 -2.29 -2.84 6.02
CA HIS A 221 -2.00 -3.94 5.10
C HIS A 221 -0.53 -3.99 4.70
N ALA A 222 0.14 -2.84 4.56
CA ALA A 222 1.60 -2.82 4.37
C ALA A 222 2.33 -3.56 5.50
N ALA A 223 1.88 -3.47 6.77
CA ALA A 223 2.43 -4.28 7.86
C ALA A 223 2.14 -5.78 7.70
N VAL A 224 0.93 -6.14 7.27
CA VAL A 224 0.56 -7.55 6.97
C VAL A 224 1.47 -8.14 5.89
N ARG A 225 1.75 -7.38 4.82
CA ARG A 225 2.69 -7.79 3.76
C ARG A 225 4.11 -8.04 4.29
N LEU A 226 4.51 -7.37 5.36
CA LEU A 226 5.79 -7.54 6.05
C LEU A 226 5.79 -8.70 7.06
N GLY A 227 4.71 -9.48 7.15
CA GLY A 227 4.60 -10.60 8.09
C GLY A 227 4.03 -10.22 9.46
N VAL A 228 3.49 -9.01 9.63
CA VAL A 228 2.90 -8.55 10.89
C VAL A 228 1.38 -8.78 10.88
N GLY A 229 0.94 -9.87 11.52
CA GLY A 229 -0.49 -10.22 11.62
C GLY A 229 -1.16 -9.66 12.87
N ARG A 230 -0.94 -10.30 14.03
CA ARG A 230 -1.71 -10.09 15.26
C ARG A 230 -1.93 -8.63 15.68
N PRO A 231 -0.94 -7.71 15.64
CA PRO A 231 -1.13 -6.33 16.11
C PRO A 231 -2.14 -5.51 15.30
N VAL A 232 -2.42 -5.87 14.04
CA VAL A 232 -3.26 -5.07 13.12
C VAL A 232 -4.62 -5.69 12.84
N VAL A 233 -4.92 -6.89 13.37
CA VAL A 233 -6.16 -7.63 13.10
C VAL A 233 -7.40 -6.82 13.47
N ASP A 234 -7.51 -6.39 14.73
CA ASP A 234 -8.71 -5.70 15.23
C ASP A 234 -9.01 -4.41 14.44
N ALA A 235 -7.96 -3.66 14.08
CA ALA A 235 -8.08 -2.43 13.31
C ALA A 235 -8.55 -2.70 11.87
N LEU A 236 -8.02 -3.74 11.21
CA LEU A 236 -8.45 -4.13 9.87
C LEU A 236 -9.87 -4.71 9.85
N ASP A 237 -10.25 -5.49 10.87
CA ASP A 237 -11.61 -6.04 11.00
C ASP A 237 -12.66 -4.93 11.17
N ALA A 238 -12.34 -3.92 11.99
CA ALA A 238 -13.19 -2.74 12.15
C ALA A 238 -13.39 -1.98 10.83
N LEU A 239 -12.32 -1.84 10.01
CA LEU A 239 -12.40 -1.20 8.69
C LEU A 239 -13.18 -2.05 7.69
N ALA A 240 -12.97 -3.37 7.67
CA ALA A 240 -13.70 -4.29 6.79
C ALA A 240 -15.20 -4.33 7.09
N THR A 241 -15.61 -4.14 8.35
CA THR A 241 -17.02 -4.06 8.74
C THR A 241 -17.70 -2.78 8.24
N ARG A 242 -16.93 -1.69 8.09
CA ARG A 242 -17.44 -0.36 7.71
C ARG A 242 -17.41 -0.08 6.20
N GLY A 243 -16.46 -0.67 5.49
CA GLY A 243 -16.28 -0.47 4.06
C GLY A 243 -17.08 -1.45 3.20
N ASP A 244 -17.28 -1.11 1.92
CA ASP A 244 -18.02 -1.93 0.95
C ASP A 244 -17.12 -2.64 -0.09
N GLY A 245 -15.78 -2.53 0.05
CA GLY A 245 -14.80 -3.06 -0.89
C GLY A 245 -14.30 -4.49 -0.60
N ALA A 246 -14.27 -5.35 -1.61
CA ALA A 246 -13.72 -6.71 -1.51
C ALA A 246 -12.22 -6.74 -1.15
N LEU A 247 -11.47 -5.73 -1.60
CA LEU A 247 -10.05 -5.58 -1.27
C LEU A 247 -9.82 -5.45 0.24
N THR A 248 -10.61 -4.61 0.94
CA THR A 248 -10.49 -4.45 2.39
C THR A 248 -10.78 -5.75 3.15
N ALA A 249 -11.80 -6.50 2.71
CA ALA A 249 -12.14 -7.79 3.31
C ALA A 249 -10.99 -8.80 3.17
N LEU A 250 -10.31 -8.84 2.01
CA LEU A 250 -9.13 -9.68 1.79
C LEU A 250 -7.94 -9.25 2.65
N CYS A 251 -7.68 -7.95 2.79
CA CYS A 251 -6.62 -7.45 3.67
C CYS A 251 -6.84 -7.88 5.14
N ALA A 252 -8.07 -7.80 5.64
CA ALA A 252 -8.43 -8.25 6.98
C ALA A 252 -8.32 -9.78 7.13
N ALA A 253 -8.79 -10.53 6.13
CA ALA A 253 -8.66 -11.99 6.10
C ALA A 253 -7.19 -12.44 6.11
N GLN A 254 -6.32 -11.76 5.35
CA GLN A 254 -4.88 -12.01 5.37
C GLN A 254 -4.29 -11.81 6.76
N ALA A 255 -4.65 -10.70 7.43
CA ALA A 255 -4.15 -10.39 8.77
C ALA A 255 -4.51 -11.49 9.79
N ARG A 256 -5.77 -11.95 9.77
CA ARG A 256 -6.26 -13.05 10.62
C ARG A 256 -5.53 -14.35 10.32
N ALA A 257 -5.53 -14.78 9.07
CA ALA A 257 -4.89 -16.03 8.64
C ALA A 257 -3.39 -16.05 8.97
N LEU A 258 -2.71 -14.91 8.84
CA LEU A 258 -1.31 -14.76 9.23
C LEU A 258 -1.11 -14.81 10.75
N ALA A 259 -2.00 -14.16 11.53
CA ALA A 259 -1.95 -14.19 12.99
C ALA A 259 -2.17 -15.60 13.55
N ASP A 260 -3.02 -16.40 12.91
CA ASP A 260 -3.37 -17.75 13.31
C ASP A 260 -2.43 -18.81 12.71
N GLY A 261 -1.55 -18.43 11.77
CA GLY A 261 -0.68 -19.36 11.06
C GLY A 261 -1.45 -20.34 10.15
N HIS A 262 -2.60 -19.92 9.64
CA HIS A 262 -3.53 -20.76 8.89
C HIS A 262 -3.22 -20.72 7.39
N GLY A 263 -2.38 -21.65 6.92
CA GLY A 263 -1.88 -21.66 5.53
C GLY A 263 -2.97 -21.81 4.46
N ALA A 264 -4.02 -22.59 4.74
CA ALA A 264 -5.14 -22.77 3.81
C ALA A 264 -5.91 -21.45 3.57
N ASP A 265 -6.18 -20.71 4.63
CA ASP A 265 -6.86 -19.41 4.55
C ASP A 265 -5.99 -18.39 3.80
N LEU A 266 -4.66 -18.42 3.98
CA LEU A 266 -3.73 -17.60 3.20
C LEU A 266 -3.73 -17.98 1.70
N ASP A 267 -3.87 -19.26 1.35
CA ASP A 267 -4.04 -19.69 -0.04
C ASP A 267 -5.36 -19.17 -0.65
N GLU A 268 -6.43 -19.10 0.14
CA GLU A 268 -7.71 -18.54 -0.29
C GLU A 268 -7.64 -17.03 -0.50
N VAL A 269 -7.04 -16.31 0.44
CA VAL A 269 -6.76 -14.88 0.32
C VAL A 269 -5.93 -14.59 -0.93
N ALA A 270 -4.88 -15.38 -1.18
CA ALA A 270 -4.02 -15.21 -2.35
C ALA A 270 -4.79 -15.36 -3.67
N ARG A 271 -5.73 -16.32 -3.73
CA ARG A 271 -6.63 -16.48 -4.88
C ARG A 271 -7.54 -15.27 -5.05
N GLY A 272 -8.12 -14.77 -3.96
CA GLY A 272 -8.95 -13.56 -3.99
C GLY A 272 -8.19 -12.34 -4.53
N PHE A 273 -6.93 -12.13 -4.13
CA PHE A 273 -6.10 -11.07 -4.71
C PHE A 273 -5.85 -11.28 -6.21
N ALA A 274 -5.60 -12.51 -6.64
CA ALA A 274 -5.39 -12.82 -8.06
C ALA A 274 -6.66 -12.56 -8.89
N ASP A 275 -7.83 -12.91 -8.36
CA ASP A 275 -9.13 -12.68 -9.02
C ASP A 275 -9.44 -11.17 -9.15
N LEU A 276 -8.99 -10.35 -8.21
CA LEU A 276 -9.05 -8.89 -8.29
C LEU A 276 -7.91 -8.25 -9.13
N GLY A 277 -7.01 -9.05 -9.69
CA GLY A 277 -5.89 -8.58 -10.51
C GLY A 277 -4.69 -8.03 -9.72
N HIS A 278 -4.63 -8.22 -8.40
CA HIS A 278 -3.52 -7.83 -7.53
C HIS A 278 -2.45 -8.93 -7.46
N LEU A 279 -1.75 -9.17 -8.57
CA LEU A 279 -0.83 -10.31 -8.70
C LEU A 279 0.34 -10.29 -7.70
N LEU A 280 0.86 -9.10 -7.35
CA LEU A 280 1.93 -8.99 -6.36
C LEU A 280 1.43 -9.40 -4.96
N LEU A 281 0.24 -8.95 -4.57
CA LEU A 281 -0.36 -9.32 -3.28
C LEU A 281 -0.68 -10.82 -3.23
N ALA A 282 -1.15 -11.38 -4.33
CA ALA A 282 -1.37 -12.82 -4.46
C ALA A 282 -0.05 -13.61 -4.28
N SER A 283 1.02 -13.16 -4.93
CA SER A 283 2.35 -13.76 -4.80
C SER A 283 2.85 -13.75 -3.36
N GLU A 284 2.72 -12.62 -2.66
CA GLU A 284 3.13 -12.45 -1.26
C GLU A 284 2.29 -13.32 -0.31
N ALA A 285 0.97 -13.36 -0.50
CA ALA A 285 0.07 -14.18 0.31
C ALA A 285 0.35 -15.68 0.12
N TRP A 286 0.64 -16.15 -1.09
CA TRP A 286 1.09 -17.54 -1.31
C TRP A 286 2.46 -17.84 -0.68
N ALA A 287 3.37 -16.86 -0.62
CA ALA A 287 4.64 -17.04 0.08
C ALA A 287 4.44 -17.15 1.59
N GLN A 288 3.52 -16.36 2.16
CA GLN A 288 3.11 -16.49 3.56
C GLN A 288 2.42 -17.83 3.83
N ALA A 289 1.52 -18.28 2.94
CA ALA A 289 0.87 -19.59 3.02
C ALA A 289 1.89 -20.73 3.00
N CYS A 290 2.88 -20.66 2.11
CA CYS A 290 3.99 -21.61 2.07
C CYS A 290 4.70 -21.69 3.43
N SER A 291 5.03 -20.55 4.04
CA SER A 291 5.67 -20.51 5.35
C SER A 291 4.79 -21.15 6.44
N ALA A 292 3.50 -20.81 6.48
CA ALA A 292 2.54 -21.37 7.43
C ALA A 292 2.38 -22.89 7.27
N HIS A 293 2.25 -23.40 6.03
CA HIS A 293 2.19 -24.83 5.75
C HIS A 293 3.47 -25.57 6.15
N ARG A 294 4.65 -24.98 5.94
CA ARG A 294 5.93 -25.56 6.42
C ARG A 294 5.95 -25.65 7.94
N ALA A 295 5.55 -24.59 8.64
CA ALA A 295 5.46 -24.58 10.10
C ALA A 295 4.49 -25.65 10.64
N ALA A 296 3.41 -25.94 9.90
CA ALA A 296 2.46 -27.01 10.22
C ALA A 296 2.90 -28.42 9.75
N GLY A 297 4.04 -28.56 9.06
CA GLY A 297 4.50 -29.84 8.52
C GLY A 297 3.80 -30.32 7.24
N HIS A 298 2.98 -29.47 6.62
CA HIS A 298 2.24 -29.77 5.38
C HIS A 298 3.11 -29.56 4.13
N THR A 299 4.05 -30.46 3.89
CA THR A 299 5.05 -30.32 2.81
C THR A 299 4.46 -30.18 1.40
N GLY A 300 3.40 -30.94 1.08
CA GLY A 300 2.73 -30.87 -0.23
C GLY A 300 2.04 -29.53 -0.48
N ALA A 301 1.28 -29.04 0.51
CA ALA A 301 0.62 -27.74 0.44
C ALA A 301 1.65 -26.60 0.35
N ALA A 302 2.71 -26.66 1.17
CA ALA A 302 3.81 -25.69 1.10
C ALA A 302 4.46 -25.64 -0.30
N GLY A 303 4.70 -26.80 -0.92
CA GLY A 303 5.24 -26.88 -2.28
C GLY A 303 4.30 -26.26 -3.33
N TRP A 304 2.99 -26.49 -3.19
CA TRP A 304 1.98 -25.90 -4.05
C TRP A 304 1.95 -24.38 -3.93
N SER A 305 1.83 -23.83 -2.71
CA SER A 305 1.80 -22.37 -2.48
C SER A 305 3.09 -21.71 -2.97
N ALA A 306 4.25 -22.33 -2.73
CA ALA A 306 5.53 -21.83 -3.23
C ALA A 306 5.58 -21.77 -4.77
N SER A 307 5.01 -22.76 -5.45
CA SER A 307 4.91 -22.75 -6.91
C SER A 307 4.02 -21.61 -7.41
N ARG A 308 2.85 -21.42 -6.79
CA ARG A 308 1.91 -20.36 -7.15
C ARG A 308 2.49 -18.97 -6.94
N SER A 309 3.17 -18.76 -5.81
CA SER A 309 3.90 -17.52 -5.52
C SER A 309 4.91 -17.19 -6.63
N ARG A 310 5.78 -18.15 -6.99
CA ARG A 310 6.76 -17.95 -8.08
C ARG A 310 6.10 -17.64 -9.43
N THR A 311 5.02 -18.33 -9.79
CA THR A 311 4.31 -18.06 -11.05
C THR A 311 3.71 -16.65 -11.07
N ALA A 312 3.10 -16.20 -9.97
CA ALA A 312 2.56 -14.84 -9.90
C ALA A 312 3.67 -13.77 -9.95
N ALA A 313 4.80 -14.02 -9.28
CA ALA A 313 5.95 -13.11 -9.29
C ALA A 313 6.56 -12.88 -10.69
N GLN A 314 6.45 -13.84 -11.61
CA GLN A 314 6.95 -13.69 -13.00
C GLN A 314 6.27 -12.53 -13.75
N ALA A 315 5.02 -12.21 -13.40
CA ALA A 315 4.29 -11.08 -13.98
C ALA A 315 4.57 -9.74 -13.28
N CYS A 316 5.39 -9.74 -12.22
CA CYS A 316 5.60 -8.58 -11.35
C CYS A 316 6.88 -7.77 -11.68
N GLU A 317 7.38 -7.89 -12.91
CA GLU A 317 8.47 -7.06 -13.47
C GLU A 317 9.73 -6.97 -12.58
N GLY A 318 10.08 -8.04 -11.87
CA GLY A 318 11.27 -8.07 -11.00
C GLY A 318 11.04 -7.61 -9.56
N ALA A 319 9.79 -7.59 -9.09
CA ALA A 319 9.48 -7.24 -7.70
C ALA A 319 10.27 -8.09 -6.68
N GLU A 320 10.94 -7.40 -5.77
CA GLU A 320 11.70 -7.91 -4.62
C GLU A 320 10.96 -7.52 -3.34
N THR A 321 10.10 -8.42 -2.83
CA THR A 321 9.30 -8.16 -1.62
C THR A 321 9.83 -8.96 -0.43
N PRO A 322 9.67 -8.48 0.81
CA PRO A 322 10.07 -9.24 2.00
C PRO A 322 9.44 -10.63 2.08
N ALA A 323 8.21 -10.79 1.57
CA ALA A 323 7.55 -12.10 1.51
C ALA A 323 8.24 -13.08 0.56
N ALA A 324 8.94 -12.61 -0.48
CA ALA A 324 9.71 -13.49 -1.36
C ALA A 324 10.81 -14.24 -0.61
N GLY A 325 11.38 -13.63 0.45
CA GLY A 325 12.34 -14.29 1.33
C GLY A 325 11.79 -15.57 1.96
N LEU A 326 10.50 -15.60 2.33
CA LEU A 326 9.85 -16.74 2.99
C LEU A 326 9.90 -18.04 2.16
N LEU A 327 10.06 -17.93 0.84
CA LEU A 327 10.20 -19.09 -0.03
C LEU A 327 11.54 -19.82 0.16
N GLY A 328 12.58 -19.09 0.60
CA GLY A 328 13.92 -19.60 0.88
C GLY A 328 14.12 -20.07 2.33
N ARG A 329 15.39 -20.17 2.74
CA ARG A 329 15.80 -20.62 4.09
C ARG A 329 15.44 -19.62 5.19
N THR A 330 15.18 -18.36 4.84
CA THR A 330 14.81 -17.33 5.81
C THR A 330 13.44 -17.60 6.44
N GLY A 331 12.59 -18.44 5.84
CA GLY A 331 11.36 -18.94 6.44
C GLY A 331 11.55 -19.76 7.72
N GLU A 332 12.78 -20.17 8.06
CA GLU A 332 13.11 -20.83 9.34
C GLU A 332 13.32 -19.85 10.50
N LEU A 333 13.44 -18.55 10.20
CA LEU A 333 13.63 -17.51 11.21
C LEU A 333 12.27 -17.09 11.78
N THR A 334 12.24 -16.91 13.09
CA THR A 334 11.15 -16.16 13.75
C THR A 334 11.17 -14.69 13.30
N PRO A 335 10.04 -13.96 13.39
CA PRO A 335 10.00 -12.55 13.01
C PRO A 335 11.09 -11.69 13.66
N ARG A 336 11.36 -11.93 14.95
CA ARG A 336 12.39 -11.20 15.70
C ARG A 336 13.83 -11.56 15.29
N GLU A 337 14.07 -12.83 14.95
CA GLU A 337 15.34 -13.27 14.39
C GLU A 337 15.59 -12.63 13.03
N ALA A 338 14.59 -12.59 12.15
CA ALA A 338 14.67 -11.97 10.84
C ALA A 338 14.96 -10.46 10.93
N GLU A 339 14.28 -9.73 11.82
CA GLU A 339 14.53 -8.30 12.07
C GLU A 339 15.97 -8.04 12.53
N ILE A 340 16.45 -8.79 13.54
CA ILE A 340 17.81 -8.63 14.05
C ILE A 340 18.85 -9.01 12.97
N ALA A 341 18.59 -10.05 12.18
CA ALA A 341 19.45 -10.46 11.07
C ALA A 341 19.51 -9.40 9.97
N ALA A 342 18.37 -8.83 9.58
CA ALA A 342 18.28 -7.78 8.56
C ALA A 342 19.00 -6.50 8.98
N LEU A 343 18.81 -6.03 10.23
CA LEU A 343 19.54 -4.87 10.75
C LEU A 343 21.04 -5.12 10.81
N ALA A 344 21.47 -6.34 11.19
CA ALA A 344 22.88 -6.71 11.20
C ALA A 344 23.48 -6.82 9.79
N ALA A 345 22.73 -7.36 8.82
CA ALA A 345 23.11 -7.39 7.40
C ALA A 345 23.21 -5.99 6.80
N GLY A 346 22.35 -5.07 7.23
CA GLY A 346 22.38 -3.64 6.90
C GLY A 346 23.53 -2.85 7.53
N GLY A 347 24.46 -3.53 8.24
CA GLY A 347 25.68 -2.93 8.79
C GLY A 347 25.56 -2.37 10.22
N LEU A 348 24.42 -2.51 10.90
CA LEU A 348 24.26 -2.00 12.26
C LEU A 348 25.03 -2.86 13.28
N THR A 349 25.65 -2.20 14.26
CA THR A 349 26.32 -2.90 15.35
C THR A 349 25.32 -3.49 16.34
N SER A 350 25.70 -4.56 17.07
CA SER A 350 24.82 -5.14 18.10
C SER A 350 24.40 -4.12 19.17
N ARG A 351 25.22 -3.10 19.44
CA ARG A 351 24.90 -2.01 20.36
C ARG A 351 23.80 -1.10 19.80
N THR A 352 23.92 -0.73 18.53
CA THR A 352 22.91 0.09 17.84
C THR A 352 21.58 -0.66 17.74
N ILE A 353 21.61 -1.94 17.36
CA ILE A 353 20.43 -2.81 17.28
C ILE A 353 19.75 -2.91 18.66
N ALA A 354 20.53 -3.15 19.73
CA ALA A 354 20.03 -3.24 21.09
C ALA A 354 19.29 -1.97 21.53
N ALA A 355 19.86 -0.80 21.22
CA ALA A 355 19.26 0.50 21.53
C ALA A 355 17.96 0.72 20.73
N GLN A 356 17.97 0.46 19.42
CA GLN A 356 16.80 0.64 18.55
C GLN A 356 15.63 -0.26 18.94
N LEU A 357 15.94 -1.51 19.32
CA LEU A 357 14.94 -2.53 19.61
C LEU A 357 14.61 -2.65 21.11
N VAL A 358 15.18 -1.77 21.95
CA VAL A 358 14.99 -1.69 23.40
C VAL A 358 15.23 -3.04 24.10
N ILE A 359 16.37 -3.68 23.80
CA ILE A 359 16.80 -4.96 24.37
C ILE A 359 18.29 -4.93 24.76
N SER A 360 18.78 -5.96 25.45
CA SER A 360 20.20 -6.03 25.81
C SER A 360 21.09 -6.42 24.62
N VAL A 361 22.34 -5.93 24.60
CA VAL A 361 23.36 -6.36 23.62
C VAL A 361 23.60 -7.88 23.69
N ARG A 362 23.52 -8.47 24.89
CA ARG A 362 23.62 -9.92 25.09
C ARG A 362 22.49 -10.65 24.35
N THR A 363 21.27 -10.15 24.42
CA THR A 363 20.12 -10.71 23.69
C THR A 363 20.37 -10.69 22.19
N VAL A 364 20.82 -9.55 21.64
CA VAL A 364 21.13 -9.44 20.20
C VAL A 364 22.19 -10.47 19.78
N ASN A 365 23.28 -10.60 20.53
CA ASN A 365 24.35 -11.55 20.21
C ASN A 365 23.90 -13.01 20.30
N ASN A 366 23.02 -13.33 21.25
CA ASN A 366 22.45 -14.68 21.38
C ASN A 366 21.53 -15.01 20.20
N VAL A 367 20.67 -14.07 19.81
CA VAL A 367 19.79 -14.23 18.65
C VAL A 367 20.61 -14.41 17.37
N LEU A 368 21.62 -13.56 17.13
CA LEU A 368 22.48 -13.69 15.95
C LEU A 368 23.20 -15.04 15.87
N ARG A 369 23.62 -15.61 17.01
CA ARG A 369 24.20 -16.95 17.04
C ARG A 369 23.20 -18.02 16.57
N SER A 370 21.94 -17.91 17.01
CA SER A 370 20.88 -18.84 16.57
C SER A 370 20.58 -18.67 15.08
N VAL A 371 20.52 -17.43 14.59
CA VAL A 371 20.35 -17.11 13.16
C VAL A 371 21.47 -17.74 12.32
N TYR A 372 22.72 -17.60 12.74
CA TYR A 372 23.86 -18.18 12.01
C TYR A 372 23.75 -19.70 11.88
N ALA A 373 23.31 -20.38 12.95
CA ALA A 373 23.09 -21.81 12.92
C ALA A 373 21.95 -22.20 11.96
N LYS A 374 20.80 -21.51 12.03
CA LYS A 374 19.62 -21.76 11.17
C LYS A 374 19.94 -21.54 9.69
N LEU A 375 20.59 -20.42 9.38
CA LEU A 375 20.98 -20.09 8.00
C LEU A 375 22.26 -20.79 7.53
N SER A 376 22.94 -21.54 8.41
CA SER A 376 24.24 -22.17 8.16
C SER A 376 25.27 -21.19 7.57
N VAL A 377 25.38 -20.01 8.17
CA VAL A 377 26.38 -19.00 7.83
C VAL A 377 27.42 -18.86 8.94
N SER A 378 28.63 -18.47 8.57
CA SER A 378 29.77 -18.38 9.49
C SER A 378 29.77 -17.09 10.32
N GLY A 379 29.07 -16.04 9.87
CA GLY A 379 29.00 -14.78 10.59
C GLY A 379 28.26 -13.66 9.86
N ARG A 380 28.41 -12.44 10.40
CA ARG A 380 27.65 -11.25 9.97
C ARG A 380 27.82 -10.90 8.49
N GLY A 381 29.00 -11.12 7.93
CA GLY A 381 29.30 -10.78 6.53
C GLY A 381 28.51 -11.60 5.50
N GLU A 382 28.07 -12.81 5.86
CA GLU A 382 27.31 -13.71 4.99
C GLU A 382 25.79 -13.53 5.13
N LEU A 383 25.32 -12.72 6.10
CA LEU A 383 23.89 -12.53 6.34
C LEU A 383 23.18 -11.88 5.15
N ALA A 384 23.80 -10.91 4.47
CA ALA A 384 23.18 -10.23 3.35
C ALA A 384 22.82 -11.22 2.22
N GLU A 385 23.80 -12.04 1.82
CA GLU A 385 23.61 -13.09 0.82
C GLU A 385 22.58 -14.14 1.28
N ALA A 386 22.69 -14.63 2.51
CA ALA A 386 21.77 -15.64 3.03
C ALA A 386 20.32 -15.15 3.18
N LEU A 387 20.13 -13.84 3.40
CA LEU A 387 18.81 -13.20 3.47
C LEU A 387 18.29 -12.79 2.08
N GLY A 388 19.10 -12.91 1.01
CA GLY A 388 18.75 -12.39 -0.32
C GLY A 388 18.74 -10.87 -0.38
N LEU A 389 19.35 -10.19 0.59
CA LEU A 389 19.52 -8.74 0.59
C LEU A 389 20.77 -8.44 -0.26
N ARG A 390 20.62 -7.88 -1.46
CA ARG A 390 21.78 -7.47 -2.26
C ARG A 390 22.62 -6.47 -1.45
N ALA A 391 23.94 -6.68 -1.45
CA ALA A 391 24.88 -5.74 -0.84
C ALA A 391 24.74 -4.38 -1.52
N ARG A 392 24.69 -3.32 -0.69
CA ARG A 392 24.58 -1.92 -1.12
C ARG A 392 25.68 -1.52 -2.08
#